data_AF-A0A2W4LKD7-F1
#
_entry.id   AF-A0A2W4LKD7-F1
#
_cell.length_a   1.000
_cell.length_b   1.000
_cell.length_c   1.000
_cell.angle_alpha   90.00
_cell.angle_beta   90.00
_cell.angle_gamma   90.00
#
_symmetry.space_group_name_H-M   'P 1'
#
loop_
_entity.id
_entity.type
_entity.pdbx_description
1 polymer ?
#
loop_
_entity_poly.entity_id
_entity_poly.type
_entity_poly.pdbx_seq_one_letter_code
_entity_poly.pdbx_strand_id
1 'polypeptide(L)'
;MRRAVVAEKQCRAVTSMAPLSMLRERRLVCPSLALSSVLASGCLVADPPEYREPPRTPPILDLVAAKPLIGEILVADRRTGDASINFVVPVRSEDNGEALWWAFHFDYGFPGSTVIGLQNRVQPSTFDDVTRAIEFEWHIGSAHPAGCHPITLLVSHESTWNLNEARPHVIDAQYDTAMATWWLNLDPPADARDTLIDCPTRSEIEQ
;
A
#
# COMPACT_ATOMS: atom_id res chain seq x y z
N MET A 1 25.09 -16.70 26.12
CA MET A 1 25.60 -17.40 24.92
C MET A 1 24.44 -18.13 24.24
N ARG A 2 23.84 -17.56 23.19
CA ARG A 2 22.83 -18.23 22.35
C ARG A 2 23.29 -18.14 20.89
N ARG A 3 23.42 -19.29 20.24
CA ARG A 3 23.92 -19.45 18.87
C ARG A 3 22.81 -19.06 17.88
N ALA A 4 23.13 -18.16 16.95
CA ALA A 4 22.30 -17.89 15.78
C ALA A 4 22.51 -19.00 14.75
N VAL A 5 21.42 -19.55 14.22
CA VAL A 5 21.42 -20.48 13.09
C VAL A 5 21.09 -19.67 11.84
N VAL A 6 22.09 -19.51 10.97
CA VAL A 6 21.96 -18.84 9.67
C VAL A 6 21.42 -19.86 8.67
N ALA A 7 20.24 -19.62 8.13
CA ALA A 7 19.65 -20.43 7.07
C ALA A 7 20.07 -19.86 5.70
N GLU A 8 20.97 -20.59 5.04
CA GLU A 8 21.52 -20.27 3.73
C GLU A 8 20.53 -20.70 2.63
N LYS A 9 19.97 -19.72 1.91
CA LYS A 9 18.99 -19.97 0.83
C LYS A 9 19.72 -20.21 -0.48
N GLN A 10 19.77 -21.45 -0.93
CA GLN A 10 20.39 -21.86 -2.19
C GLN A 10 19.55 -21.40 -3.40
N CYS A 11 20.09 -20.47 -4.20
CA CYS A 11 19.61 -20.16 -5.54
C CYS A 11 20.06 -21.26 -6.51
N ARG A 12 19.12 -22.04 -7.05
CA ARG A 12 19.38 -22.93 -8.19
C ARG A 12 19.07 -22.19 -9.49
N ALA A 13 20.12 -21.87 -10.25
CA ALA A 13 19.99 -21.46 -11.65
C ALA A 13 19.72 -22.71 -12.51
N VAL A 14 18.64 -22.71 -13.27
CA VAL A 14 18.35 -23.75 -14.27
C VAL A 14 18.78 -23.23 -15.63
N THR A 15 19.94 -23.68 -16.08
CA THR A 15 20.45 -23.47 -17.44
C THR A 15 19.83 -24.51 -18.38
N SER A 16 18.96 -24.08 -19.27
CA SER A 16 18.47 -24.91 -20.39
C SER A 16 19.33 -24.65 -21.62
N MET A 17 20.15 -25.64 -21.99
CA MET A 17 20.91 -25.67 -23.24
C MET A 17 20.08 -26.40 -24.31
N ALA A 18 19.79 -25.72 -25.42
CA ALA A 18 19.27 -26.36 -26.63
C ALA A 18 20.40 -26.59 -27.66
N PRO A 19 20.40 -27.73 -28.37
CA PRO A 19 21.49 -28.13 -29.25
C PRO A 19 21.43 -27.49 -30.65
N LEU A 20 22.61 -27.13 -31.16
CA LEU A 20 22.89 -26.80 -32.55
C LEU A 20 22.93 -28.09 -33.40
N SER A 21 21.96 -28.28 -34.28
CA SER A 21 22.03 -29.27 -35.34
C SER A 21 22.47 -28.62 -36.65
N MET A 22 23.75 -28.79 -36.99
CA MET A 22 24.25 -28.67 -38.36
C MET A 22 23.72 -29.85 -39.18
N LEU A 23 23.06 -29.57 -40.30
CA LEU A 23 23.12 -30.47 -41.45
C LEU A 23 23.47 -29.68 -42.72
N ARG A 24 24.47 -30.27 -43.36
CA ARG A 24 25.22 -29.88 -44.53
C ARG A 24 24.61 -30.62 -45.70
N GLU A 25 24.29 -29.95 -46.80
CA GLU A 25 24.35 -30.61 -48.10
C GLU A 25 24.54 -29.64 -49.25
N ARG A 26 25.17 -30.17 -50.30
CA ARG A 26 25.95 -29.49 -51.32
C ARG A 26 25.28 -29.65 -52.69
N ARG A 27 25.40 -28.57 -53.47
CA ARG A 27 25.78 -28.48 -54.91
C ARG A 27 24.73 -28.55 -56.04
N LEU A 28 24.97 -27.61 -56.96
CA LEU A 28 24.89 -27.64 -58.44
C LEU A 28 23.65 -27.03 -59.14
N VAL A 29 23.79 -25.72 -59.41
CA VAL A 29 23.66 -25.02 -60.71
C VAL A 29 22.71 -25.60 -61.77
N CYS A 30 21.71 -24.80 -62.13
CA CYS A 30 21.08 -24.78 -63.45
C CYS A 30 20.74 -23.31 -63.79
N PRO A 31 21.41 -22.63 -64.75
CA PRO A 31 21.10 -21.26 -65.10
C PRO A 31 20.04 -21.28 -66.20
N SER A 32 18.80 -20.96 -65.82
CA SER A 32 17.73 -20.71 -66.78
C SER A 32 17.05 -19.41 -66.40
N LEU A 33 17.23 -18.42 -67.28
CA LEU A 33 16.50 -17.16 -67.31
C LEU A 33 14.99 -17.45 -67.21
N ALA A 34 14.42 -17.22 -66.03
CA ALA A 34 12.98 -17.15 -65.81
C ALA A 34 12.66 -15.88 -65.02
N LEU A 35 12.22 -14.92 -65.81
CA LEU A 35 11.54 -13.67 -65.53
C LEU A 35 10.60 -13.71 -64.30
N SER A 36 10.77 -12.72 -63.43
CA SER A 36 9.70 -11.97 -62.74
C SER A 36 8.61 -12.75 -61.98
N SER A 37 8.83 -12.91 -60.67
CA SER A 37 7.87 -12.43 -59.67
C SER A 37 8.52 -12.52 -58.30
N VAL A 38 9.19 -11.43 -57.89
CA VAL A 38 9.47 -11.17 -56.48
C VAL A 38 8.11 -10.94 -55.83
N LEU A 39 7.43 -12.03 -55.45
CA LEU A 39 6.35 -12.02 -54.49
C LEU A 39 6.99 -11.66 -53.16
N ALA A 40 7.26 -10.36 -52.97
CA ALA A 40 7.54 -9.82 -51.66
C ALA A 40 6.28 -10.10 -50.83
N SER A 41 6.31 -11.21 -50.08
CA SER A 41 5.38 -11.49 -48.99
C SER A 41 5.62 -10.41 -47.94
N GLY A 42 5.09 -9.21 -48.19
CA GLY A 42 5.09 -8.12 -47.25
C GLY A 42 4.30 -8.60 -46.04
N CYS A 43 4.99 -8.83 -44.93
CA CYS A 43 4.32 -9.01 -43.66
C CYS A 43 3.53 -7.73 -43.42
N LEU A 44 2.20 -7.84 -43.43
CA LEU A 44 1.31 -6.83 -42.87
C LEU A 44 1.65 -6.76 -41.38
N VAL A 45 2.62 -5.94 -41.03
CA VAL A 45 2.88 -5.53 -39.66
C VAL A 45 1.76 -4.55 -39.35
N ALA A 46 0.72 -5.03 -38.67
CA ALA A 46 -0.26 -4.13 -38.09
C ALA A 46 0.50 -3.12 -37.21
N ASP A 47 0.13 -1.85 -37.28
CA ASP A 47 0.69 -0.84 -36.39
C ASP A 47 0.57 -1.36 -34.95
N PRO A 48 1.66 -1.28 -34.15
CA PRO A 48 1.59 -1.71 -32.76
C PRO A 48 0.45 -0.94 -32.08
N PRO A 49 -0.29 -1.58 -31.16
CA PRO A 49 -1.33 -0.87 -30.43
C PRO A 49 -0.72 0.37 -29.76
N GLU A 50 -1.47 1.47 -29.77
CA GLU A 50 -1.05 2.67 -29.03
C GLU A 50 -0.87 2.32 -27.56
N TYR A 51 0.37 2.44 -27.07
CA TYR A 51 0.65 2.30 -25.65
C TYR A 51 0.11 3.53 -24.94
N ARG A 52 -0.88 3.34 -24.07
CA ARG A 52 -1.37 4.37 -23.16
C ARG A 52 -0.76 4.12 -21.79
N GLU A 53 -0.32 5.18 -21.13
CA GLU A 53 0.07 5.09 -19.73
C GLU A 53 -1.12 4.58 -18.90
N PRO A 54 -0.90 3.64 -17.97
CA PRO A 54 -1.97 3.14 -17.14
C PRO A 54 -2.54 4.30 -16.30
N PRO A 55 -3.87 4.37 -16.17
CA PRO A 55 -4.50 5.46 -15.43
C PRO A 55 -4.16 5.33 -13.94
N ARG A 56 -3.75 6.43 -13.29
CA ARG A 56 -3.64 6.46 -11.83
C ARG A 56 -5.03 6.51 -11.20
N THR A 57 -5.29 5.70 -10.19
CA THR A 57 -6.53 5.74 -9.40
C THR A 57 -6.25 6.15 -7.97
N PRO A 58 -7.18 6.79 -7.26
CA PRO A 58 -7.00 7.08 -5.83
C PRO A 58 -6.87 5.78 -5.02
N PRO A 59 -6.19 5.81 -3.87
CA PRO A 59 -6.17 4.67 -2.96
C PRO A 59 -7.57 4.33 -2.46
N ILE A 60 -7.86 3.04 -2.35
CA ILE A 60 -9.11 2.50 -1.79
C ILE A 60 -8.78 1.57 -0.64
N LEU A 61 -9.34 1.85 0.53
CA LEU A 61 -9.18 1.03 1.73
C LEU A 61 -10.33 0.03 1.84
N ASP A 62 -10.02 -1.25 2.02
CA ASP A 62 -11.03 -2.27 2.33
C ASP A 62 -11.27 -2.29 3.85
N LEU A 63 -12.19 -1.44 4.28
CA LEU A 63 -12.51 -1.26 5.70
C LEU A 63 -13.31 -2.43 6.30
N VAL A 64 -13.88 -3.29 5.46
CA VAL A 64 -14.61 -4.49 5.90
C VAL A 64 -13.62 -5.60 6.27
N ALA A 65 -12.50 -5.68 5.55
CA ALA A 65 -11.41 -6.61 5.83
C ALA A 65 -10.34 -6.05 6.79
N ALA A 66 -10.44 -4.77 7.16
CA ALA A 66 -9.52 -4.13 8.09
C ALA A 66 -9.56 -4.77 9.49
N LYS A 67 -8.40 -4.83 10.13
CA LYS A 67 -8.24 -5.24 11.53
C LYS A 67 -7.52 -4.13 12.27
N PRO A 68 -8.03 -3.63 13.41
CA PRO A 68 -9.39 -3.85 13.93
C PRO A 68 -10.47 -3.33 12.97
N LEU A 69 -11.72 -3.79 13.15
CA LEU A 69 -12.83 -3.32 12.32
C LEU A 69 -13.14 -1.85 12.62
N ILE A 70 -13.50 -1.06 11.60
CA ILE A 70 -13.70 0.40 11.77
C ILE A 70 -14.86 0.77 12.72
N GLY A 71 -15.83 -0.13 12.90
CA GLY A 71 -16.96 0.05 13.82
C GLY A 71 -16.68 -0.41 15.25
N GLU A 72 -15.51 -0.97 15.53
CA GLU A 72 -15.13 -1.45 16.85
C GLU A 72 -14.56 -0.30 17.70
N ILE A 73 -14.96 -0.22 18.97
CA ILE A 73 -14.33 0.65 19.94
C ILE A 73 -13.04 -0.04 20.39
N LEU A 74 -11.90 0.58 20.09
CA LEU A 74 -10.62 0.09 20.53
C LEU A 74 -10.48 0.39 22.01
N VAL A 75 -10.18 -0.61 22.82
CA VAL A 75 -10.00 -0.43 24.25
C VAL A 75 -8.55 -0.74 24.59
N ALA A 76 -7.86 0.23 25.19
CA ALA A 76 -6.51 0.04 25.67
C ALA A 76 -6.39 0.48 27.12
N ASP A 77 -5.74 -0.33 27.95
CA ASP A 77 -5.52 -0.03 29.37
C ASP A 77 -4.04 -0.18 29.72
N ARG A 78 -3.34 0.95 29.80
CA ARG A 78 -1.90 1.02 30.08
C ARG A 78 -1.57 0.47 31.46
N ARG A 79 -2.53 0.44 32.40
CA ARG A 79 -2.33 -0.11 33.75
C ARG A 79 -2.14 -1.62 33.73
N THR A 80 -2.66 -2.30 32.69
CA THR A 80 -2.54 -3.75 32.53
C THR A 80 -1.25 -4.18 31.82
N GLY A 81 -0.50 -3.24 31.24
CA GLY A 81 0.74 -3.50 30.50
C GLY A 81 0.54 -3.87 29.02
N ASP A 82 -0.69 -4.20 28.61
CA ASP A 82 -1.04 -4.59 27.23
C ASP A 82 -1.72 -3.43 26.49
N ALA A 83 -0.95 -2.39 26.14
CA ALA A 83 -1.43 -1.25 25.37
C ALA A 83 -0.85 -1.23 23.96
N SER A 84 -0.96 -2.35 23.24
CA SER A 84 -0.57 -2.47 21.83
C SER A 84 -1.78 -2.72 20.93
N ILE A 85 -1.87 -2.02 19.81
CA ILE A 85 -2.92 -2.21 18.80
C ILE A 85 -2.26 -2.52 17.46
N ASN A 86 -2.70 -3.61 16.84
CA ASN A 86 -2.19 -4.04 15.53
C ASN A 86 -3.20 -3.71 14.45
N PHE A 87 -2.83 -2.75 13.58
CA PHE A 87 -3.58 -2.36 12.42
C PHE A 87 -3.12 -3.15 11.19
N VAL A 88 -4.07 -3.72 10.46
CA VAL A 88 -3.89 -4.35 9.14
C VAL A 88 -5.03 -3.85 8.27
N VAL A 89 -4.71 -2.98 7.31
CA VAL A 89 -5.71 -2.32 6.46
C VAL A 89 -5.41 -2.63 5.00
N PRO A 90 -6.18 -3.52 4.34
CA PRO A 90 -5.96 -3.81 2.93
C PRO A 90 -6.20 -2.56 2.07
N VAL A 91 -5.33 -2.35 1.09
CA VAL A 91 -5.33 -1.15 0.23
C VAL A 91 -5.14 -1.52 -1.23
N ARG A 92 -5.96 -0.93 -2.11
CA ARG A 92 -5.91 -1.13 -3.56
C ARG A 92 -5.78 0.20 -4.27
N SER A 93 -4.98 0.24 -5.32
CA SER A 93 -4.75 1.42 -6.14
C SER A 93 -4.01 1.02 -7.41
N GLU A 94 -4.32 1.64 -8.54
CA GLU A 94 -3.46 1.68 -9.71
C GLU A 94 -2.48 2.85 -9.56
N ASP A 95 -1.23 2.57 -9.22
CA ASP A 95 -0.31 3.64 -8.79
C ASP A 95 0.55 4.22 -9.91
N ASN A 96 0.54 3.63 -11.12
CA ASN A 96 1.38 4.04 -12.24
C ASN A 96 2.89 4.20 -11.86
N GLY A 97 3.39 3.26 -11.05
CA GLY A 97 4.79 3.25 -10.58
C GLY A 97 5.08 4.14 -9.37
N GLU A 98 4.07 4.82 -8.82
CA GLU A 98 4.20 5.68 -7.66
C GLU A 98 3.94 4.93 -6.34
N ALA A 99 4.65 5.26 -5.27
CA ALA A 99 4.40 4.62 -3.98
C ALA A 99 3.24 5.31 -3.27
N LEU A 100 2.51 4.55 -2.44
CA LEU A 100 1.60 5.15 -1.47
C LEU A 100 2.36 5.46 -0.19
N TRP A 101 2.12 6.66 0.34
CA TRP A 101 2.50 7.05 1.69
C TRP A 101 1.30 6.98 2.60
N TRP A 102 1.55 6.61 3.85
CA TRP A 102 0.53 6.61 4.89
C TRP A 102 1.07 7.08 6.23
N ALA A 103 0.17 7.56 7.08
CA ALA A 103 0.44 7.88 8.47
C ALA A 103 -0.81 7.67 9.31
N PHE A 104 -0.60 7.19 10.54
CA PHE A 104 -1.62 7.22 11.57
C PHE A 104 -1.46 8.47 12.42
N HIS A 105 -2.58 9.11 12.69
CA HIS A 105 -2.71 10.32 13.48
C HIS A 105 -3.60 10.05 14.70
N PHE A 106 -3.17 10.52 15.86
CA PHE A 106 -3.98 10.64 17.06
C PHE A 106 -4.68 11.99 17.03
N ASP A 107 -5.98 12.02 17.28
CA ASP A 107 -6.80 13.23 17.32
C ASP A 107 -6.71 14.08 16.03
N TYR A 108 -6.70 13.43 14.85
CA TYR A 108 -6.59 14.14 13.57
C TYR A 108 -7.73 15.15 13.36
N GLY A 109 -7.36 16.40 13.08
CA GLY A 109 -8.30 17.52 12.94
C GLY A 109 -8.65 18.22 14.24
N PHE A 110 -8.10 17.79 15.37
CA PHE A 110 -8.29 18.40 16.69
C PHE A 110 -7.01 19.12 17.16
N PRO A 111 -7.13 20.10 18.08
CA PRO A 111 -5.97 20.67 18.76
C PRO A 111 -5.16 19.58 19.47
N GLY A 112 -3.83 19.60 19.29
CA GLY A 112 -2.96 18.57 19.87
C GLY A 112 -2.86 17.28 19.06
N SER A 113 -3.34 17.26 17.82
CA SER A 113 -3.13 16.14 16.90
C SER A 113 -1.64 15.78 16.79
N THR A 114 -1.33 14.48 16.85
CA THR A 114 0.04 13.97 16.74
C THR A 114 0.12 12.78 15.81
N VAL A 115 1.27 12.61 15.16
CA VAL A 115 1.56 11.44 14.32
C VAL A 115 2.04 10.30 15.21
N ILE A 116 1.37 9.16 15.15
CA ILE A 116 1.69 7.97 15.96
C ILE A 116 2.33 6.84 15.17
N GLY A 117 2.17 6.82 13.84
CA GLY A 117 2.79 5.84 12.94
C GLY A 117 3.83 6.47 12.04
N LEU A 118 5.05 5.91 12.05
CA LEU A 118 6.12 6.34 11.15
C LEU A 118 5.71 6.10 9.70
N GLN A 119 5.91 7.15 8.90
CA GLN A 119 5.60 7.17 7.47
C GLN A 119 6.29 6.01 6.76
N ASN A 120 5.50 5.04 6.31
CA ASN A 120 6.03 3.91 5.56
C ASN A 120 5.49 3.94 4.14
N ARG A 121 6.31 3.46 3.21
CA ARG A 121 5.94 3.39 1.80
C ARG A 121 5.34 2.03 1.50
N VAL A 122 4.13 2.02 0.95
CA VAL A 122 3.59 0.83 0.29
C VAL A 122 4.10 0.87 -1.15
N GLN A 123 4.73 -0.22 -1.59
CA GLN A 123 5.31 -0.30 -2.92
C GLN A 123 4.23 -0.18 -3.99
N PRO A 124 4.54 0.45 -5.14
CA PRO A 124 3.62 0.54 -6.27
C PRO A 124 3.12 -0.83 -6.70
N SER A 125 1.85 -0.91 -7.08
CA SER A 125 1.18 -2.11 -7.58
C SER A 125 0.04 -1.71 -8.52
N THR A 126 -0.74 -2.69 -8.94
CA THR A 126 -1.94 -2.49 -9.77
C THR A 126 -3.20 -2.61 -8.93
N PHE A 127 -4.31 -2.14 -9.47
CA PHE A 127 -5.59 -2.19 -8.77
C PHE A 127 -6.05 -3.63 -8.42
N ASP A 128 -5.61 -4.62 -9.18
CA ASP A 128 -5.98 -6.04 -9.01
C ASP A 128 -5.18 -6.75 -7.92
N ASP A 129 -4.16 -6.10 -7.34
CA ASP A 129 -3.42 -6.65 -6.19
C ASP A 129 -4.24 -6.55 -4.91
N VAL A 130 -4.86 -7.68 -4.55
CA VAL A 130 -5.65 -7.83 -3.31
C VAL A 130 -4.82 -8.26 -2.09
N THR A 131 -3.50 -8.40 -2.24
CA THR A 131 -2.63 -8.87 -1.16
C THR A 131 -1.96 -7.73 -0.38
N ARG A 132 -2.02 -6.52 -0.92
CA ARG A 132 -1.43 -5.32 -0.32
C ARG A 132 -2.20 -4.86 0.90
N ALA A 133 -1.45 -4.59 1.97
CA ALA A 133 -2.00 -4.04 3.21
C ALA A 133 -1.03 -3.05 3.85
N ILE A 134 -1.61 -2.11 4.59
CA ILE A 134 -0.90 -1.25 5.53
C ILE A 134 -0.89 -1.97 6.87
N GLU A 135 0.30 -2.31 7.35
CA GLU A 135 0.51 -3.00 8.63
C GLU A 135 1.23 -2.06 9.60
N PHE A 136 0.65 -1.88 10.79
CA PHE A 136 1.20 -1.00 11.82
C PHE A 136 0.88 -1.52 13.22
N GLU A 137 1.91 -1.82 13.99
CA GLU A 137 1.80 -2.10 15.43
C GLU A 137 2.07 -0.82 16.22
N TRP A 138 1.06 -0.36 16.93
CA TRP A 138 1.16 0.82 17.78
C TRP A 138 1.28 0.43 19.24
N HIS A 139 2.41 0.77 19.86
CA HIS A 139 2.57 0.71 21.31
C HIS A 139 2.20 2.06 21.93
N ILE A 140 1.13 2.07 22.71
CA ILE A 140 0.58 3.29 23.30
C ILE A 140 1.40 3.68 24.53
N GLY A 141 2.18 4.75 24.40
CA GLY A 141 2.97 5.32 25.49
C GLY A 141 2.14 6.13 26.50
N SER A 142 2.82 6.58 27.55
CA SER A 142 2.24 7.43 28.61
C SER A 142 1.94 8.88 28.18
N ALA A 143 2.38 9.28 26.97
CA ALA A 143 2.24 10.66 26.48
C ALA A 143 0.80 11.04 26.10
N HIS A 144 -0.06 10.06 25.81
CA HIS A 144 -1.44 10.28 25.39
C HIS A 144 -2.36 10.40 26.63
N PRO A 145 -3.27 11.40 26.68
CA PRO A 145 -4.22 11.50 27.78
C PRO A 145 -5.19 10.31 27.78
N ALA A 146 -5.76 9.99 28.95
CA ALA A 146 -6.85 9.03 29.04
C ALA A 146 -8.14 9.63 28.47
N GLY A 147 -9.02 8.79 27.94
CA GLY A 147 -10.30 9.21 27.38
C GLY A 147 -10.57 8.65 25.99
N CYS A 148 -11.51 9.28 25.30
CA CYS A 148 -11.94 8.89 23.96
C CYS A 148 -11.22 9.69 22.87
N HIS A 149 -10.57 8.99 21.93
CA HIS A 149 -9.69 9.57 20.92
C HIS A 149 -9.93 8.97 19.54
N PRO A 150 -10.11 9.78 18.48
CA PRO A 150 -10.08 9.26 17.12
C PRO A 150 -8.65 8.97 16.68
N ILE A 151 -8.46 7.79 16.11
CA ILE A 151 -7.24 7.36 15.45
C ILE A 151 -7.49 7.34 13.95
N THR A 152 -6.79 8.17 13.19
CA THR A 152 -7.04 8.35 11.76
C THR A 152 -5.86 7.91 10.91
N LEU A 153 -6.10 6.96 10.01
CA LEU A 153 -5.20 6.61 8.92
C LEU A 153 -5.45 7.54 7.73
N LEU A 154 -4.37 8.14 7.22
CA LEU A 154 -4.37 8.86 5.95
C LEU A 154 -3.47 8.12 4.96
N VAL A 155 -3.92 8.00 3.72
CA VAL A 155 -3.17 7.34 2.62
C VAL A 155 -3.30 8.18 1.35
N SER A 156 -2.18 8.42 0.67
CA SER A 156 -2.14 9.16 -0.60
C SER A 156 -0.89 8.78 -1.39
N HIS A 157 -0.85 9.09 -2.70
CA HIS A 157 0.37 8.90 -3.48
C HIS A 157 1.48 9.87 -3.04
N GLU A 158 2.73 9.49 -3.35
CA GLU A 158 3.93 10.25 -2.98
C GLU A 158 3.93 11.71 -3.46
N SER A 159 3.47 11.98 -4.68
CA SER A 159 3.43 13.30 -5.32
C SER A 159 2.50 14.28 -4.62
N THR A 160 1.52 13.77 -3.89
CA THR A 160 0.53 14.55 -3.14
C THR A 160 0.78 14.49 -1.64
N TRP A 161 1.86 13.85 -1.17
CA TRP A 161 2.18 13.70 0.24
C TRP A 161 3.13 14.79 0.75
N ASN A 162 2.80 15.41 1.89
CA ASN A 162 3.68 16.34 2.59
C ASN A 162 4.44 15.60 3.71
N LEU A 163 5.73 15.34 3.47
CA LEU A 163 6.61 14.63 4.41
C LEU A 163 6.80 15.37 5.75
N ASN A 164 6.75 16.70 5.75
CA ASN A 164 6.96 17.49 6.98
C ASN A 164 5.74 17.42 7.90
N GLU A 165 4.55 17.37 7.31
CA GLU A 165 3.28 17.33 8.05
C GLU A 165 2.74 15.90 8.22
N ALA A 166 3.40 14.91 7.61
CA ALA A 166 2.98 13.51 7.57
C ALA A 166 1.52 13.33 7.13
N ARG A 167 1.09 14.11 6.13
CA ARG A 167 -0.28 14.08 5.63
C ARG A 167 -0.33 14.49 4.15
N PRO A 168 -1.41 14.17 3.44
CA PRO A 168 -1.61 14.63 2.07
C PRO A 168 -1.72 16.16 2.01
N HIS A 169 -1.21 16.76 0.93
CA HIS A 169 -1.31 18.19 0.68
C HIS A 169 -2.78 18.58 0.43
N VAL A 170 -3.29 19.58 1.16
CA VAL A 170 -4.73 19.92 1.22
C VAL A 170 -5.31 20.27 -0.16
N ILE A 171 -4.50 20.83 -1.06
CA ILE A 171 -4.94 21.26 -2.38
C ILE A 171 -4.72 20.14 -3.40
N ASP A 172 -3.53 19.54 -3.43
CA ASP A 172 -3.16 18.61 -4.50
C ASP A 172 -3.74 17.21 -4.28
N ALA A 173 -4.05 16.84 -3.04
CA ALA A 173 -4.51 15.50 -2.69
C ALA A 173 -6.04 15.34 -2.61
N GLN A 174 -6.83 16.34 -3.01
CA GLN A 174 -8.29 16.35 -2.82
C GLN A 174 -9.00 15.14 -3.45
N TYR A 175 -8.46 14.62 -4.55
CA TYR A 175 -8.99 13.45 -5.25
C TYR A 175 -8.07 12.24 -5.15
N ASP A 176 -7.05 12.31 -4.29
CA ASP A 176 -6.01 11.30 -4.21
C ASP A 176 -5.69 10.91 -2.76
N THR A 177 -6.72 10.92 -1.92
CA THR A 177 -6.60 10.60 -0.49
C THR A 177 -7.66 9.60 -0.10
N ALA A 178 -7.24 8.58 0.66
CA ALA A 178 -8.13 7.73 1.42
C ALA A 178 -7.93 7.97 2.92
N MET A 179 -9.01 7.83 3.68
CA MET A 179 -9.02 8.04 5.12
C MET A 179 -9.86 6.96 5.81
N ALA A 180 -9.40 6.54 6.98
CA ALA A 180 -10.15 5.66 7.89
C ALA A 180 -9.93 6.13 9.33
N THR A 181 -10.99 6.09 10.15
CA THR A 181 -10.93 6.54 11.54
C THR A 181 -11.52 5.49 12.47
N TRP A 182 -10.78 5.12 13.50
CA TRP A 182 -11.22 4.29 14.61
C TRP A 182 -11.41 5.13 15.87
N TRP A 183 -12.24 4.66 16.80
CA TRP A 183 -12.40 5.26 18.11
C TRP A 183 -11.66 4.45 19.15
N LEU A 184 -10.77 5.11 19.90
CA LEU A 184 -10.02 4.56 21.01
C LEU A 184 -10.60 5.04 22.33
N ASN A 185 -10.83 4.13 23.26
CA ASN A 185 -11.10 4.39 24.67
C ASN A 185 -9.84 4.00 25.47
N LEU A 186 -9.05 5.00 25.86
CA LEU A 186 -7.76 4.84 26.53
C LEU A 186 -7.89 5.00 28.04
N ASP A 187 -7.43 3.99 28.78
CA ASP A 187 -7.53 3.87 30.24
C ASP A 187 -8.95 4.07 30.80
N PRO A 188 -9.99 3.40 30.25
CA PRO A 188 -11.35 3.57 30.74
C PRO A 188 -11.49 3.14 32.22
N PRO A 189 -12.48 3.69 32.94
CA PRO A 189 -12.85 3.14 34.23
C PRO A 189 -13.43 1.72 34.04
N ALA A 190 -13.33 0.90 35.08
CA ALA A 190 -13.59 -0.53 35.00
C ALA A 190 -15.02 -0.89 34.56
N ASP A 191 -15.97 0.00 34.80
CA ASP A 191 -17.40 -0.09 34.49
C ASP A 191 -17.78 0.47 33.10
N ALA A 192 -16.84 1.07 32.37
CA ALA A 192 -17.10 1.77 31.10
C ALA A 192 -16.17 1.37 29.95
N ARG A 193 -15.63 0.14 29.97
CA ARG A 193 -14.63 -0.30 28.98
C ARG A 193 -15.15 -0.25 27.55
N ASP A 194 -16.39 -0.69 27.34
CA ASP A 194 -16.99 -0.83 26.01
C ASP A 194 -17.88 0.36 25.63
N THR A 195 -17.79 1.47 26.38
CA THR A 195 -18.59 2.67 26.15
C THR A 195 -17.71 3.86 25.86
N LEU A 196 -18.06 4.58 24.80
CA LEU A 196 -17.49 5.88 24.49
C LEU A 196 -18.09 6.93 25.43
N ILE A 197 -17.38 7.24 26.52
CA ILE A 197 -17.72 8.33 27.45
C ILE A 197 -16.79 9.51 27.15
N ASP A 198 -17.33 10.73 27.15
CA ASP A 198 -16.59 11.99 26.97
C ASP A 198 -15.78 12.06 25.66
N CYS A 199 -16.34 11.55 24.55
CA CYS A 199 -15.73 11.76 23.24
C CYS A 199 -15.82 13.22 22.81
N PRO A 200 -14.73 13.79 22.25
CA PRO A 200 -14.73 15.16 21.80
C PRO A 200 -15.81 15.36 20.74
N THR A 201 -16.67 16.34 20.99
CA THR A 201 -17.73 16.79 20.08
C THR A 201 -17.21 17.92 19.20
N ARG A 202 -17.81 18.11 18.03
CA ARG A 202 -17.44 19.20 17.12
C ARG A 202 -17.48 20.58 17.79
N SER A 203 -18.42 20.80 18.72
CA SER A 203 -18.58 22.05 19.46
C SER A 203 -17.42 22.39 20.40
N GLU A 204 -16.65 21.39 20.83
CA GLU A 204 -15.48 21.59 21.68
C GLU A 204 -14.23 21.97 20.84
N ILE A 205 -14.29 21.83 19.52
CA ILE A 205 -13.21 22.14 18.57
C ILE A 205 -13.22 23.63 18.18
N GLU A 206 -14.39 24.28 18.20
CA GLU A 206 -14.57 25.65 17.69
C GLU A 206 -14.30 26.75 18.73
N GLN A 207 -13.79 26.40 19.92
CA GLN A 207 -13.45 27.33 21.02
C GLN A 207 -11.94 27.55 21.14
#